data_AF-A0A087TDI5-F1
#
_entry.id   AF-A0A087TDI5-F1
#
_cell.length_a   1.000
_cell.length_b   1.000
_cell.length_c   1.000
_cell.angle_alpha   90.00
_cell.angle_beta   90.00
_cell.angle_gamma   90.00
#
_symmetry.space_group_name_H-M   'P 1'
#
loop_
_entity.id
_entity.type
_entity.pdbx_description
1 polymer ?
#
loop_
_entity_poly.entity_id
_entity_poly.type
_entity_poly.pdbx_seq_one_letter_code
_entity_poly.pdbx_strand_id
1 'polypeptide(L)'
;MINRGVQPLSLGEGCDYKGTIVHELGHAIGFFHEQNRSDRDDYLIIFWENIERGMETQFALLKPRQNLLLTPFDHDSIMLYGNYAFSKDDRSMTMVAKSGKELLEPYDKAGLTRS
;
A
#
# COMPACT_ATOMS: atom_id res chain seq x y z
N MET A 1 -24.21 -3.79 -11.00
CA MET A 1 -24.94 -3.86 -9.71
C MET A 1 -24.24 -2.92 -8.75
N ILE A 2 -24.93 -1.87 -8.28
CA ILE A 2 -24.40 -0.98 -7.23
C ILE A 2 -24.99 -1.50 -5.92
N ASN A 3 -24.16 -2.10 -5.05
CA ASN A 3 -24.61 -2.57 -3.74
C ASN A 3 -24.94 -1.34 -2.88
N ARG A 4 -26.22 -1.09 -2.60
CA ARG A 4 -26.70 0.02 -1.76
C ARG A 4 -26.54 -0.26 -0.25
N GLY A 5 -25.44 -0.93 0.13
CA GLY A 5 -25.13 -1.29 1.51
C GLY A 5 -24.16 -0.29 2.16
N VAL A 6 -24.19 -0.22 3.48
CA VAL A 6 -23.18 0.51 4.28
C VAL A 6 -21.80 -0.13 4.05
N GLN A 7 -20.80 0.70 3.77
CA GLN A 7 -19.39 0.31 3.68
C GLN A 7 -18.64 0.93 4.86
N PRO A 8 -18.47 0.21 5.98
CA PRO A 8 -17.86 0.78 7.18
C PRO A 8 -16.37 1.04 6.95
N LEU A 9 -15.90 2.20 7.38
CA LEU A 9 -14.49 2.56 7.49
C LEU A 9 -14.10 2.51 8.96
N SER A 10 -13.05 1.76 9.30
CA SER A 10 -12.58 1.67 10.68
C SER A 10 -11.35 2.56 10.86
N LEU A 11 -11.51 3.67 11.57
CA LEU A 11 -10.40 4.53 12.00
C LEU A 11 -10.27 4.35 13.51
N GLY A 12 -9.34 3.47 13.92
CA GLY A 12 -9.06 3.19 15.32
C GLY A 12 -8.18 4.25 15.98
N GLU A 13 -7.86 4.04 17.25
CA GLU A 13 -6.83 4.81 17.95
C GLU A 13 -5.48 4.65 17.21
N GLY A 14 -4.83 5.77 16.87
CA GLY A 14 -3.62 5.79 16.03
C GLY A 14 -3.88 5.78 14.52
N CYS A 15 -5.14 5.88 14.07
CA CYS A 15 -5.50 5.97 12.64
C CYS A 15 -6.03 7.35 12.23
N ASP A 16 -5.97 8.36 13.12
CA ASP A 16 -6.47 9.72 12.91
C ASP A 16 -5.48 10.63 12.17
N TYR A 17 -4.32 10.10 11.76
CA TYR A 17 -3.41 10.77 10.84
C TYR A 17 -4.11 11.04 9.51
N LYS A 18 -3.99 12.27 9.02
CA LYS A 18 -4.56 12.70 7.72
C LYS A 18 -4.23 11.72 6.59
N GLY A 19 -3.00 11.20 6.55
CA GLY A 19 -2.58 10.24 5.53
C GLY A 19 -3.35 8.92 5.60
N THR A 20 -3.46 8.33 6.78
CA THR A 20 -4.26 7.11 7.02
C THR A 20 -5.72 7.30 6.66
N ILE A 21 -6.33 8.42 7.04
CA ILE A 21 -7.73 8.70 6.69
C ILE A 21 -7.91 8.72 5.16
N VAL A 22 -6.98 9.34 4.43
CA VAL A 22 -7.03 9.41 2.96
C VAL A 22 -6.79 8.03 2.34
N HIS A 23 -5.89 7.22 2.90
CA HIS A 23 -5.64 5.84 2.46
C HIS A 23 -6.91 4.98 2.51
N GLU A 24 -7.60 5.00 3.66
CA GLU A 24 -8.82 4.23 3.86
C GLU A 24 -9.95 4.71 2.93
N LEU A 25 -10.09 6.03 2.74
CA LEU A 25 -11.01 6.58 1.74
C LEU A 25 -10.65 6.15 0.32
N GLY A 26 -9.37 6.00 -0.01
CA GLY A 26 -8.89 5.43 -1.27
C GLY A 26 -9.41 4.01 -1.51
N HIS A 27 -9.35 3.15 -0.49
CA HIS A 27 -9.96 1.82 -0.55
C HIS A 27 -11.46 1.86 -0.79
N ALA A 28 -12.19 2.77 -0.11
CA ALA A 28 -13.63 2.93 -0.30
C ALA A 28 -14.01 3.41 -1.72
N ILE A 29 -13.14 4.19 -2.36
CA ILE A 29 -13.30 4.60 -3.77
C ILE A 29 -13.04 3.42 -4.72
N GLY A 30 -12.18 2.47 -4.32
CA GLY A 30 -11.85 1.27 -5.08
C GLY A 30 -10.38 1.13 -5.47
N PHE A 31 -9.49 1.90 -4.85
CA PHE A 31 -8.05 1.72 -5.05
C PHE A 31 -7.53 0.52 -4.24
N PHE A 32 -6.68 -0.28 -4.87
CA PHE A 32 -5.85 -1.27 -4.20
C PHE A 32 -4.50 -0.65 -3.83
N HIS A 33 -3.71 -1.35 -3.03
CA HIS A 33 -2.38 -0.89 -2.71
C HIS A 33 -1.45 -0.85 -3.91
N GLU A 34 -0.58 0.16 -3.94
CA GLU A 34 0.39 0.35 -5.02
C GLU A 34 1.39 -0.82 -5.07
N GLN A 35 1.81 -1.37 -3.91
CA GLN A 35 2.71 -2.54 -3.87
C GLN A 35 2.08 -3.85 -4.35
N ASN A 36 0.75 -3.88 -4.56
CA ASN A 36 0.06 -5.03 -5.14
C ASN A 36 -0.14 -4.90 -6.66
N ARG A 37 0.27 -3.80 -7.29
CA ARG A 37 0.15 -3.68 -8.75
C ARG A 37 0.85 -4.84 -9.47
N SER A 38 0.25 -5.29 -10.56
CA SER A 38 0.78 -6.38 -11.38
C SER A 38 2.17 -6.10 -11.98
N ASP A 39 2.58 -4.83 -12.08
CA ASP A 39 3.88 -4.36 -12.57
C ASP A 39 4.85 -3.97 -11.45
N ARG A 40 4.48 -4.14 -10.16
CA ARG A 40 5.27 -3.61 -9.05
C ARG A 40 6.69 -4.19 -8.97
N ASP A 41 6.91 -5.41 -9.46
CA ASP A 41 8.23 -6.05 -9.46
C ASP A 41 9.22 -5.34 -10.39
N ASP A 42 8.78 -4.43 -11.25
CA ASP A 42 9.68 -3.54 -12.01
C ASP A 42 10.25 -2.41 -11.16
N TYR A 43 9.57 -2.05 -10.06
CA TYR A 43 9.86 -0.86 -9.25
C TYR A 43 10.32 -1.19 -7.82
N LEU A 44 9.88 -2.32 -7.28
CA LEU A 44 10.10 -2.74 -5.90
C LEU A 44 10.87 -4.06 -5.81
N ILE A 45 11.52 -4.27 -4.67
CA ILE A 45 12.04 -5.57 -4.23
C ILE A 45 11.32 -5.93 -2.93
N ILE A 46 10.78 -7.15 -2.85
CA ILE A 46 10.13 -7.69 -1.64
C ILE A 46 11.03 -8.73 -1.01
N PHE A 47 11.32 -8.57 0.29
CA PHE A 47 12.08 -9.50 1.11
C PHE A 47 11.13 -10.41 1.87
N TRP A 48 10.64 -11.46 1.21
CA TRP A 48 9.63 -12.37 1.75
C TRP A 48 10.03 -13.01 3.08
N GLU A 49 11.32 -13.27 3.27
CA GLU A 49 11.91 -13.82 4.48
C GLU A 49 11.81 -12.89 5.70
N ASN A 50 11.60 -11.58 5.48
CA ASN A 50 11.49 -10.57 6.53
C ASN A 50 10.03 -10.29 6.93
N ILE A 51 9.06 -10.81 6.17
CA ILE A 51 7.64 -10.59 6.42
C ILE A 51 7.17 -11.46 7.59
N GLU A 52 6.34 -10.88 8.45
CA GLU A 52 5.66 -11.59 9.53
C GLU A 52 4.83 -12.75 8.98
N ARG A 53 4.93 -13.92 9.64
CA ARG A 53 4.25 -15.13 9.21
C ARG A 53 2.74 -14.92 9.14
N GLY A 54 2.14 -15.18 7.98
CA GLY A 54 0.70 -14.98 7.72
C GLY A 54 0.38 -13.65 7.03
N MET A 55 1.33 -12.71 6.97
CA MET A 55 1.16 -11.40 6.32
C MET A 55 1.66 -11.38 4.87
N GLU A 56 2.13 -12.51 4.33
CA GLU A 56 2.64 -12.60 2.95
C GLU A 56 1.59 -12.19 1.92
N THR A 57 0.31 -12.44 2.21
CA THR A 57 -0.81 -12.06 1.34
C THR A 57 -0.96 -10.55 1.14
N GLN A 58 -0.45 -9.72 2.07
CA GLN A 58 -0.46 -8.26 1.96
C GLN A 58 0.43 -7.75 0.82
N PHE A 59 1.36 -8.59 0.34
CA PHE A 59 2.31 -8.28 -0.74
C PHE A 59 2.00 -9.05 -2.04
N ALA A 60 0.90 -9.78 -2.09
CA ALA A 60 0.51 -10.56 -3.27
C ALA A 60 0.22 -9.64 -4.47
N LEU A 61 0.68 -10.04 -5.65
CA LEU A 61 0.37 -9.32 -6.88
C LEU A 61 -1.10 -9.48 -7.25
N LEU A 62 -1.73 -8.37 -7.65
CA LEU A 62 -2.96 -8.39 -8.42
C LEU A 62 -2.68 -9.02 -9.78
N LYS A 63 -3.64 -9.80 -10.29
CA LYS A 63 -3.57 -10.26 -11.69
C LYS A 63 -3.75 -9.04 -12.60
N PRO A 64 -3.14 -9.01 -13.80
CA PRO A 64 -3.24 -7.86 -14.73
C PRO A 64 -4.67 -7.43 -15.12
N ARG A 65 -5.66 -8.30 -14.88
CA ARG A 65 -7.09 -8.06 -15.12
C ARG A 65 -7.86 -7.52 -13.90
N GLN A 66 -7.19 -7.43 -12.74
CA GLN A 66 -7.74 -6.93 -11.47
C GLN A 66 -7.32 -5.49 -11.19
N ASN A 67 -6.35 -4.96 -11.92
CA ASN A 67 -5.87 -3.59 -11.81
C ASN A 67 -5.80 -2.93 -13.20
N LEU A 68 -5.99 -1.61 -13.22
CA LEU A 68 -5.87 -0.80 -14.43
C LEU A 68 -4.72 0.18 -14.22
N LEU A 69 -3.64 0.03 -15.00
CA LEU A 69 -2.43 0.82 -14.88
C LEU A 69 -2.54 2.11 -15.69
N LEU A 70 -3.28 3.09 -15.18
CA LEU A 70 -3.51 4.38 -15.84
C LEU A 70 -2.36 5.38 -15.64
N THR A 71 -1.53 5.16 -14.63
CA THR A 71 -0.43 6.03 -14.24
C THR A 71 0.87 5.22 -14.09
N PRO A 72 2.04 5.89 -14.21
CA PRO A 72 3.30 5.32 -13.77
C PRO A 72 3.21 4.85 -12.30
N PHE A 73 4.11 3.97 -11.90
CA PHE A 73 4.21 3.52 -10.51
C PHE A 73 4.62 4.70 -9.61
N ASP A 74 3.84 4.96 -8.57
CA ASP A 74 4.06 6.08 -7.67
C ASP A 74 4.59 5.64 -6.30
N HIS A 75 5.88 5.89 -6.07
CA HIS A 75 6.56 5.57 -4.81
C HIS A 75 6.12 6.45 -3.63
N ASP A 76 5.45 7.57 -3.89
CA ASP A 76 4.87 8.43 -2.85
C ASP A 76 3.37 8.18 -2.65
N SER A 77 2.78 7.25 -3.42
CA SER A 77 1.34 6.97 -3.39
C SER A 77 0.86 6.79 -1.96
N ILE A 78 -0.28 7.40 -1.63
CA ILE A 78 -0.92 7.20 -0.33
C ILE A 78 -1.32 5.73 -0.13
N MET A 79 -1.45 4.98 -1.22
CA MET A 79 -1.78 3.56 -1.25
C MET A 79 -0.55 2.65 -1.20
N LEU A 80 0.67 3.19 -1.04
CA LEU A 80 1.90 2.41 -0.91
C LEU A 80 2.32 2.32 0.56
N TYR A 81 2.57 1.09 1.04
CA TYR A 81 3.14 0.84 2.37
C TYR A 81 4.62 1.23 2.46
N GLY A 82 5.09 1.41 3.71
CA GLY A 82 6.47 1.75 4.01
C GLY A 82 7.45 0.58 3.91
N ASN A 83 8.74 0.87 4.08
CA ASN A 83 9.83 -0.12 3.97
C ASN A 83 9.73 -1.28 4.98
N TYR A 84 9.09 -1.05 6.12
CA TYR A 84 9.04 -1.98 7.26
C TYR A 84 7.67 -2.61 7.47
N ALA A 85 6.71 -2.38 6.56
CA ALA A 85 5.36 -2.89 6.68
C ALA A 85 5.36 -4.41 6.93
N PHE A 86 4.64 -4.85 7.96
CA PHE A 86 4.56 -6.25 8.39
C PHE A 86 5.93 -6.93 8.58
N SER A 87 6.94 -6.19 9.04
CA SER A 87 8.22 -6.76 9.43
C SER A 87 8.05 -7.72 10.60
N LYS A 88 8.65 -8.91 10.51
CA LYS A 88 8.58 -9.92 11.58
C LYS A 88 9.30 -9.51 12.88
N ASP A 89 10.13 -8.48 12.84
CA ASP A 89 10.99 -8.05 13.95
C ASP A 89 11.05 -6.52 14.14
N ASP A 90 10.20 -5.77 13.43
CA ASP A 90 10.16 -4.30 13.42
C ASP A 90 11.50 -3.61 13.07
N ARG A 91 12.46 -4.35 12.48
CA ARG A 91 13.83 -3.86 12.21
C ARG A 91 14.33 -4.22 10.82
N SER A 92 13.80 -5.27 10.22
CA SER A 92 14.16 -5.75 8.90
C SER A 92 13.20 -5.17 7.87
N MET A 93 13.72 -4.51 6.84
CA MET A 93 12.88 -4.02 5.75
C MET A 93 12.23 -5.20 5.02
N THR A 94 10.93 -5.09 4.75
CA THR A 94 10.16 -6.07 3.96
C THR A 94 10.09 -5.67 2.50
N MET A 95 10.29 -4.39 2.18
CA MET A 95 10.24 -3.86 0.82
C MET A 95 11.19 -2.68 0.65
N VAL A 96 11.76 -2.54 -0.54
CA VAL A 96 12.55 -1.35 -0.94
C VAL A 96 12.23 -0.94 -2.38
N ALA A 97 12.36 0.35 -2.67
CA ALA A 97 12.33 0.85 -4.04
C ALA A 97 13.64 0.54 -4.74
N LYS A 98 13.58 0.02 -5.97
CA LYS A 98 14.76 -0.18 -6.82
C LYS A 98 15.47 1.13 -7.17
N SER A 99 14.74 2.24 -7.13
CA SER A 99 15.29 3.59 -7.30
C SER A 99 16.14 4.07 -6.13
N GLY A 100 16.15 3.36 -4.99
CA GLY A 100 16.78 3.78 -3.75
C GLY A 100 15.96 4.78 -2.93
N LYS A 101 14.76 5.12 -3.38
CA LYS A 101 13.84 5.99 -2.67
C LYS A 101 13.31 5.32 -1.39
N GLU A 102 13.27 6.09 -0.30
CA GLU A 102 12.61 5.68 0.93
C GLU A 102 11.09 5.61 0.75
N LEU A 103 10.48 4.56 1.27
CA LEU A 103 9.05 4.30 1.24
C LEU A 103 8.50 4.57 2.64
N LEU A 104 7.73 5.64 2.74
CA LEU A 104 7.06 6.03 3.98
C LEU A 104 5.75 5.26 4.17
N GLU A 105 5.36 5.03 5.42
CA GLU A 105 4.03 4.49 5.75
C GLU A 105 2.93 5.52 5.46
N PRO A 106 1.67 5.10 5.22
CA PRO A 106 0.57 6.02 4.94
C PRO A 106 0.38 7.13 5.98
N TYR A 107 0.60 6.85 7.27
CA TYR A 107 0.48 7.83 8.34
C TYR A 107 1.52 8.95 8.29
N ASP A 108 2.70 8.69 7.69
CA ASP A 108 3.78 9.67 7.53
C ASP A 108 3.66 10.50 6.24
N LYS A 109 2.72 10.18 5.35
CA LYS A 109 2.52 10.89 4.08
C LYS A 109 1.62 12.11 4.26
N ALA A 110 1.98 13.22 3.61
CA ALA A 110 1.23 14.48 3.68
C ALA A 110 -0.17 14.44 3.01
N GLY A 111 -0.41 13.42 2.17
CA GLY A 111 -1.67 13.19 1.46
C GLY A 111 -1.44 12.64 0.05
N LEU A 112 -2.41 12.85 -0.84
CA LEU A 112 -2.35 12.45 -2.24
C LEU A 112 -1.22 13.18 -2.98
N THR A 113 -0.52 12.44 -3.82
CA THR A 113 0.46 12.91 -4.78
C THR A 113 -0.20 13.41 -6.05
N ARG A 114 0.57 14.18 -6.85
CA ARG A 114 0.13 14.59 -8.19
C ARG A 114 0.58 13.52 -9.18
N SER A 115 -0.37 12.96 -9.92
CA SER A 115 -0.14 12.07 -11.05
C SER A 115 0.42 12.80 -12.27
#